data_AF-A0A842SJP5-F1
#
_entry.id   AF-A0A842SJP5-F1
#
_cell.length_a   1.000
_cell.length_b   1.000
_cell.length_c   1.000
_cell.angle_alpha   90.00
_cell.angle_beta   90.00
_cell.angle_gamma   90.00
#
_symmetry.space_group_name_H-M   'P 1'
#
loop_
_entity.id
_entity.type
_entity.pdbx_description
1 polymer ?
#
loop_
_entity_poly.entity_id
_entity_poly.type
_entity_poly.pdbx_seq_one_letter_code
_entity_poly.pdbx_strand_id
1 'polypeptide(L)'
;MYGNRFQRFAPINVGDEIDVKIEAIGEKGDGIAKVEGFVLIVPNTSKGDQVRVKVTKVLRRVGFGEVIGESEAEEEIVEEEEEAGEEEEIEDTEDFGADLDE
;
A
#
# COMPACT_ATOMS: atom_id res chain seq x y z
N MET A 1 -38.29 16.58 5.52
CA MET A 1 -37.39 16.71 6.69
C MET A 1 -36.00 17.02 6.16
N TYR A 2 -35.34 18.05 6.69
CA TYR A 2 -34.03 18.50 6.22
C TYR A 2 -33.01 17.35 6.32
N GLY A 3 -32.23 17.18 5.26
CA GLY A 3 -31.26 16.10 5.14
C GLY A 3 -30.40 15.99 6.40
N ASN A 4 -30.38 14.78 6.97
CA ASN A 4 -29.34 14.34 7.88
C ASN A 4 -28.02 14.37 7.11
N ARG A 5 -27.43 15.56 7.01
CA ARG A 5 -26.04 15.76 6.67
C ARG A 5 -25.26 15.13 7.80
N PHE A 6 -25.01 13.84 7.64
CA PHE A 6 -23.75 13.21 7.99
C PHE A 6 -23.12 13.85 9.23
N GLN A 7 -23.40 13.30 10.40
CA GLN A 7 -22.32 13.11 11.36
C GLN A 7 -21.28 12.21 10.66
N ARG A 8 -20.55 12.77 9.69
CA ARG A 8 -19.32 12.22 9.15
C ARG A 8 -18.35 12.40 10.31
N PHE A 9 -18.43 11.47 11.25
CA PHE A 9 -17.34 11.24 12.18
C PHE A 9 -16.10 11.13 11.30
N ALA A 10 -15.08 11.93 11.62
CA ALA A 10 -13.79 11.70 10.99
C ALA A 10 -13.40 10.26 11.32
N PRO A 11 -12.96 9.45 10.34
CA PRO A 11 -12.56 8.07 10.60
C PRO A 11 -11.34 7.98 11.52
N ILE A 12 -10.69 9.11 11.79
CA ILE A 12 -9.47 9.24 12.59
C ILE A 12 -9.66 10.24 13.72
N ASN A 13 -9.01 9.99 14.86
CA ASN A 13 -8.95 10.89 16.00
C ASN A 13 -7.56 11.49 16.15
N VAL A 14 -7.48 12.58 16.92
CA VAL A 14 -6.19 13.17 17.30
C VAL A 14 -5.48 12.20 18.25
N GLY A 15 -4.23 11.87 17.94
CA GLY A 15 -3.39 10.93 18.67
C GLY A 15 -3.35 9.53 18.06
N ASP A 16 -4.21 9.22 17.08
CA ASP A 16 -4.22 7.92 16.41
C ASP A 16 -2.95 7.76 15.56
N GLU A 17 -2.39 6.55 15.59
CA GLU A 17 -1.24 6.14 14.82
C GLU A 17 -1.71 5.13 13.78
N ILE A 18 -1.68 5.53 12.50
CA ILE A 18 -2.21 4.73 11.40
C ILE A 18 -1.18 4.62 10.29
N ASP A 19 -1.15 3.45 9.66
CA ASP A 19 -0.34 3.19 8.47
C ASP A 19 -1.14 3.61 7.24
N VAL A 20 -0.56 4.51 6.44
CA VAL A 20 -1.21 5.06 5.26
C VAL A 20 -0.28 5.04 4.07
N LYS A 21 -0.86 4.79 2.91
CA LYS A 21 -0.17 4.95 1.63
C LYS A 21 -0.42 6.35 1.06
N ILE A 22 0.66 7.02 0.67
CA ILE A 22 0.58 8.33 0.04
C ILE A 22 0.20 8.16 -1.44
N GLU A 23 -0.98 8.65 -1.82
CA GLU A 23 -1.49 8.53 -3.19
C GLU A 23 -1.01 9.67 -4.10
N ALA A 24 -0.80 10.86 -3.52
CA ALA A 24 -0.44 12.06 -4.25
C ALA A 24 0.42 13.01 -3.42
N ILE A 25 1.15 13.90 -4.10
CA ILE A 25 1.90 15.01 -3.50
C ILE A 25 1.24 16.33 -3.88
N GLY A 26 1.04 17.20 -2.90
CA GLY A 26 0.55 18.56 -3.07
C GLY A 26 1.65 19.51 -3.57
N GLU A 27 1.24 20.71 -3.98
CA GLU A 27 2.14 21.70 -4.59
C GLU A 27 3.30 22.15 -3.68
N LYS A 28 3.16 21.98 -2.37
CA LYS A 28 4.17 22.35 -1.37
C LYS A 28 5.11 21.19 -0.99
N GLY A 29 4.94 20.02 -1.60
CA GLY A 29 5.64 18.80 -1.18
C GLY A 29 4.99 18.09 0.01
N ASP A 30 3.72 18.39 0.31
CA ASP A 30 2.95 17.68 1.32
C ASP A 30 2.36 16.40 0.71
N GLY A 31 2.53 15.25 1.35
CA GLY A 31 1.86 14.03 0.94
C GLY A 31 0.39 14.02 1.31
N ILE A 32 -0.41 13.48 0.40
CA ILE A 32 -1.86 13.39 0.50
C ILE A 32 -2.23 11.91 0.54
N ALA A 33 -2.68 11.48 1.71
CA ALA A 33 -3.28 10.17 1.91
C ALA A 33 -4.80 10.30 2.02
N LYS A 34 -5.52 9.27 1.54
CA LYS A 34 -6.98 9.24 1.57
C LYS A 34 -7.46 8.02 2.34
N VAL A 35 -8.05 8.26 3.51
CA VAL A 35 -8.57 7.22 4.40
C VAL A 35 -10.09 7.32 4.39
N GLU A 36 -10.77 6.35 3.75
CA GLU A 36 -12.24 6.29 3.68
C GLU A 36 -12.92 7.61 3.21
N GLY A 37 -12.26 8.34 2.31
CA GLY A 37 -12.76 9.64 1.81
C GLY A 37 -12.45 10.85 2.70
N PHE A 38 -11.68 10.65 3.77
CA PHE A 38 -11.05 11.69 4.58
C PHE A 38 -9.63 11.95 4.09
N VAL A 39 -9.26 13.23 3.96
CA VAL A 39 -7.95 13.62 3.44
C VAL A 39 -6.98 13.82 4.59
N LEU A 40 -5.87 13.10 4.60
CA LEU A 40 -4.78 13.26 5.57
C LEU A 40 -3.57 13.90 4.86
N ILE A 41 -3.10 15.00 5.42
CA ILE A 41 -1.94 15.74 4.93
C ILE A 41 -0.74 15.40 5.81
N VAL A 42 0.33 14.94 5.18
CA VAL A 42 1.53 14.43 5.85
C VAL A 42 2.77 15.09 5.22
N PRO A 43 3.46 15.99 5.92
CA PRO A 43 4.66 16.64 5.39
C PRO A 43 5.83 15.65 5.29
N ASN A 44 6.80 15.94 4.43
CA ASN A 44 8.02 15.14 4.23
C ASN A 44 7.75 13.70 3.75
N THR A 45 6.76 13.51 2.88
CA THR A 45 6.46 12.20 2.28
C THR A 45 6.42 12.28 0.77
N SER A 46 6.63 11.15 0.09
CA SER A 46 6.65 11.01 -1.37
C SER A 46 5.49 10.14 -1.87
N LYS A 47 5.19 10.25 -3.17
CA LYS A 47 4.11 9.47 -3.78
C LYS A 47 4.50 8.00 -3.82
N GLY A 48 3.64 7.13 -3.29
CA GLY A 48 3.88 5.69 -3.25
C GLY A 48 4.34 5.18 -1.89
N ASP A 49 4.84 6.07 -1.03
CA ASP A 49 5.36 5.72 0.29
C ASP A 49 4.25 5.13 1.17
N GLN A 50 4.63 4.11 1.93
CA GLN A 50 3.84 3.59 3.03
C GLN A 50 4.54 4.00 4.32
N VAL A 51 3.88 4.85 5.10
CA VAL A 51 4.45 5.42 6.32
C VAL A 51 3.46 5.35 7.45
N ARG A 52 4.01 5.25 8.66
CA ARG A 52 3.23 5.29 9.88
C ARG A 52 3.08 6.73 10.33
N VAL A 53 1.84 7.20 10.39
CA VAL A 53 1.52 8.61 10.62
C VAL A 53 0.73 8.76 11.90
N LYS A 54 1.17 9.70 12.74
CA LYS A 54 0.45 10.11 13.94
C LYS A 54 -0.38 11.34 13.66
N VAL A 55 -1.68 11.24 13.88
CA VAL A 55 -2.62 12.34 13.64
C VAL A 55 -2.50 13.38 14.75
N THR A 56 -2.02 14.58 14.43
CA THR A 56 -1.87 15.66 15.40
C THR A 56 -3.07 16.59 15.44
N LYS A 57 -3.82 16.66 14.34
CA LYS A 57 -4.97 17.57 14.23
C LYS A 57 -6.01 17.05 13.24
N VAL A 58 -7.26 17.02 13.67
CA VAL A 58 -8.40 16.64 12.83
C VAL A 58 -9.31 17.85 12.63
N LEU A 59 -9.62 18.18 11.38
CA LEU A 59 -10.61 19.20 10.99
C LEU A 59 -11.86 18.53 10.41
N ARG A 60 -12.82 19.35 9.97
CA ARG A 60 -14.13 18.88 9.48
C ARG A 60 -14.08 17.92 8.28
N ARG A 61 -13.03 17.98 7.45
CA ARG A 61 -12.88 17.17 6.22
C ARG A 61 -11.43 16.74 5.94
N VAL A 62 -10.48 17.23 6.72
CA VAL A 62 -9.04 17.11 6.48
C VAL A 62 -8.36 16.88 7.82
N GLY A 63 -7.32 16.05 7.84
CA GLY A 63 -6.46 15.84 9.00
C GLY A 63 -5.02 16.22 8.67
N PHE A 64 -4.28 16.51 9.71
CA PHE A 64 -2.84 16.70 9.67
C PHE A 64 -2.20 15.65 10.57
N GLY A 65 -1.12 15.06 10.07
CA GLY A 65 -0.31 14.12 10.82
C GLY A 65 1.17 14.31 10.57
N GLU A 66 1.97 13.71 11.43
CA GLU A 66 3.43 13.69 11.34
C GLU A 66 3.88 12.24 11.17
N VAL A 67 4.90 12.01 10.34
CA VAL A 67 5.50 10.68 10.18
C VAL A 67 6.24 10.32 11.46
N ILE A 68 5.90 9.17 12.05
CA ILE A 68 6.58 8.62 13.23
C ILE A 68 7.51 7.44 12.90
N GLY A 69 7.42 6.91 11.67
CA GLY A 69 8.28 5.84 11.16
C GLY A 69 7.87 5.41 9.74
N GLU A 70 8.71 4.57 9.14
CA GLU A 70 8.40 3.83 7.92
C GLU A 70 7.46 2.67 8.29
N SER A 71 6.42 2.40 7.49
CA SER A 71 5.55 1.26 7.78
C SER A 71 6.24 -0.02 7.30
N GLU A 72 6.36 -1.01 8.17
CA GLU A 72 7.10 -2.28 7.97
C GLU A 72 6.49 -3.22 6.89
N ALA A 73 5.67 -2.72 5.97
CA ALA A 73 5.00 -3.52 4.94
C ALA A 73 5.87 -3.84 3.71
N GLU A 74 7.11 -3.34 3.63
CA GLU A 74 8.03 -3.60 2.51
C GLU A 74 8.98 -4.79 2.72
N GLU A 75 9.06 -5.39 3.91
CA GLU A 75 9.96 -6.53 4.15
C GLU A 75 9.31 -7.92 3.93
N GLU A 76 7.98 -8.06 3.94
CA GLU A 76 7.34 -9.39 3.80
C GLU A 76 7.08 -9.83 2.35
N ILE A 77 7.18 -8.95 1.34
CA ILE A 77 6.85 -9.30 -0.06
C ILE A 77 8.06 -9.74 -0.90
N VAL A 78 9.28 -9.69 -0.35
CA VAL A 78 10.50 -9.99 -1.10
C VAL A 78 10.91 -11.47 -0.99
N GLU A 79 10.28 -12.27 -0.11
CA GLU A 79 10.64 -13.69 0.08
C GLU A 79 9.84 -14.67 -0.80
N GLU A 80 8.72 -14.28 -1.43
CA GLU A 80 7.86 -15.21 -2.19
C GLU A 80 8.11 -15.26 -3.72
N GLU A 81 8.89 -14.35 -4.30
CA GLU A 81 9.12 -14.32 -5.76
C GLU A 81 10.47 -14.91 -6.24
N GLU A 82 11.35 -15.38 -5.34
CA GLU A 82 12.63 -16.02 -5.75
C GLU A 82 12.55 -17.55 -5.99
N GLU A 83 11.47 -18.26 -5.65
CA GLU A 83 11.38 -19.73 -5.83
C GLU A 83 10.70 -20.21 -7.13
N ALA A 84 10.30 -19.31 -8.05
CA ALA A 84 9.50 -19.72 -9.22
C ALA A 84 10.25 -19.71 -10.57
N GLY A 85 11.56 -19.50 -10.61
CA GLY A 85 12.22 -19.16 -11.87
C GLY A 85 13.68 -19.58 -12.08
N GLU A 86 14.17 -20.64 -11.44
CA GLU A 86 15.42 -21.28 -11.85
C GLU A 86 15.13 -22.66 -12.49
N GLU A 87 15.28 -22.67 -13.82
CA GLU A 87 15.94 -23.71 -14.63
C GLU A 87 15.74 -25.18 -14.22
N GLU A 88 14.93 -25.92 -14.98
CA GLU A 88 15.39 -27.24 -15.45
C GLU A 88 15.53 -27.21 -16.98
N GLU A 89 16.80 -27.23 -17.37
CA GLU A 89 17.29 -27.51 -18.71
C GLU A 89 16.72 -28.82 -19.26
N ILE A 90 16.45 -28.76 -20.55
CA ILE A 90 16.44 -29.87 -21.50
C ILE A 90 17.53 -30.93 -21.24
N GLU A 91 17.14 -32.20 -21.16
CA GLU A 91 17.88 -33.44 -21.52
C GLU A 91 16.99 -34.63 -21.07
N ASP A 92 16.63 -35.65 -21.83
CA ASP A 92 17.19 -36.30 -23.01
C ASP A 92 16.02 -36.98 -23.75
N THR A 93 15.89 -36.81 -25.07
CA THR A 93 16.06 -37.90 -26.05
C THR A 93 15.96 -39.29 -25.43
N GLU A 94 14.91 -40.04 -25.77
CA GLU A 94 14.95 -41.47 -26.15
C GLU A 94 13.54 -42.08 -26.06
N ASP A 95 13.28 -42.97 -27.00
CA ASP A 95 12.23 -43.99 -26.98
C ASP A 95 10.84 -43.65 -27.54
N PHE A 96 10.77 -43.39 -28.84
CA PHE A 96 9.76 -44.10 -29.64
C PHE A 96 10.46 -45.13 -30.49
N GLY A 97 10.65 -46.31 -29.88
CA GLY A 97 11.17 -47.50 -30.51
C GLY A 97 10.40 -47.86 -31.79
N ALA A 98 11.18 -48.36 -32.74
CA ALA A 98 10.67 -49.03 -33.90
C ALA A 98 10.07 -50.39 -33.50
N ASP A 99 8.76 -50.54 -33.67
CA ASP A 99 8.05 -51.80 -33.90
C ASP A 99 7.18 -51.49 -35.15
N LEU A 100 7.50 -51.91 -36.37
CA LEU A 100 7.57 -53.27 -36.90
C LEU A 100 6.43 -54.17 -36.38
N ASP A 101 5.70 -54.76 -37.34
CA ASP A 101 4.69 -55.83 -37.21
C ASP A 101 3.25 -55.40 -36.82
N GLU A 102 2.35 -55.20 -37.81
CA GLU A 102 1.51 -56.24 -38.47
C GLU A 102 0.70 -55.66 -39.65
#